data_AF-A0AAN7Z883-F1
#
_entry.id   AF-A0AAN7Z883-F1
#
_cell.length_a   1.000
_cell.length_b   1.000
_cell.length_c   1.000
_cell.angle_alpha   90.00
_cell.angle_beta   90.00
_cell.angle_gamma   90.00
#
_symmetry.space_group_name_H-M   'P 1'
#
loop_
_entity.id
_entity.type
_entity.pdbx_description
1 polymer ?
#
loop_
_entity_poly.entity_id
_entity_poly.type
_entity_poly.pdbx_seq_one_letter_code
_entity_poly.pdbx_strand_id
1 'polypeptide(L)'
;MYANLPYEYIILIGILRSLSWKDPTSIFFEPKRAHVPTYSAYRMHQAVRHAEFASPLVGTKIRVNSHNPPELCIGIPSVRREGVSYLKLALGSLQQGLSPEERMSLHFVVLLAHINQTEHPDYGQPWLAGMADEIVSYQDNEHRLRLAEKVESQNHAVKSKFDYSIVMEECAKTEAPYILMIEDDVVFLDGWRHRTIAALKTATAKSWEAGRAHCESFSWSTHMTPYNLNLSSLTTPLCKVLYLRLFYYEGLLGWNSESWPTYLVSSLAVETIVFSVLVMTRRYVARTWLTQTTLLLITFVFTPLLIILFFVGGRNFMLPQPTGVHAMDKYACCGQGLVFPRSTVTQDLLPWFQKNTWSMISTDSFIEDYADMTGALRWALTPVVMQHVGGQSSHNGRRGNTFEPTRLWNYGFEENDAAKLAEEHAHAQYQLIKDLDIQSTV
;
A
#
# COMPACT_ATOMS: atom_id res chain seq x y z
N MET A 1 -29.61 15.35 38.12
CA MET A 1 -28.32 15.06 37.48
C MET A 1 -28.41 13.93 36.44
N TYR A 2 -29.19 12.86 36.67
CA TYR A 2 -29.26 11.72 35.73
C TYR A 2 -30.17 11.89 34.50
N ALA A 3 -31.04 12.91 34.47
CA ALA A 3 -32.04 13.06 33.41
C ALA A 3 -31.46 13.37 32.03
N ASN A 4 -30.23 13.92 31.96
CA ASN A 4 -29.62 14.36 30.70
C ASN A 4 -28.64 13.35 30.10
N LEU A 5 -28.20 12.33 30.86
CA LEU A 5 -27.20 11.36 30.40
C LEU A 5 -27.67 10.51 29.20
N PRO A 6 -28.95 10.08 29.10
CA PRO A 6 -29.45 9.42 27.89
C PRO A 6 -29.43 10.35 26.67
N TYR A 7 -29.68 11.64 26.87
CA TYR A 7 -29.64 12.64 25.81
C TYR A 7 -28.22 12.88 25.30
N GLU A 8 -27.24 12.97 26.21
CA GLU A 8 -25.82 13.05 25.87
C GLU A 8 -25.35 11.83 25.07
N TYR A 9 -25.79 10.61 25.45
CA TYR A 9 -25.46 9.39 24.71
C TYR A 9 -26.03 9.40 23.28
N ILE A 10 -27.26 9.88 23.09
CA ILE A 10 -27.87 10.04 21.77
C ILE A 10 -27.11 11.07 20.93
N ILE A 11 -26.67 12.18 21.55
CA ILE A 11 -25.81 13.16 20.86
C ILE A 11 -24.51 12.49 20.41
N LEU A 12 -23.85 11.72 21.28
CA LEU A 12 -22.61 11.01 20.91
C LEU A 12 -22.82 10.04 19.75
N ILE A 13 -23.94 9.30 19.72
CA ILE A 13 -24.32 8.47 18.57
C ILE A 13 -24.45 9.32 17.30
N GLY A 14 -25.15 10.46 17.39
CA GLY A 14 -25.32 11.38 16.26
C GLY A 14 -23.98 11.92 15.74
N ILE A 15 -23.07 12.31 16.65
CA ILE A 15 -21.72 12.76 16.32
C ILE A 15 -20.95 11.63 15.63
N LEU A 16 -20.89 10.43 16.23
CA LEU A 16 -20.18 9.29 15.65
C LEU A 16 -20.71 8.91 14.28
N ARG A 17 -22.02 8.91 14.10
CA ARG A 17 -22.63 8.70 12.79
C ARG A 17 -22.18 9.75 11.77
N SER A 18 -22.14 11.02 12.17
CA SER A 18 -21.73 12.11 11.27
C SER A 18 -20.25 12.11 10.92
N LEU A 19 -19.39 11.52 11.76
CA LEU A 19 -17.94 11.53 11.59
C LEU A 19 -17.39 10.20 11.01
N SER A 20 -18.00 9.06 11.33
CA SER A 20 -17.48 7.73 10.94
C SER A 20 -18.22 7.08 9.76
N TRP A 21 -19.10 7.81 9.06
CA TRP A 21 -19.86 7.26 7.92
C TRP A 21 -18.99 6.79 6.74
N LYS A 22 -17.72 7.22 6.68
CA LYS A 22 -16.74 6.78 5.67
C LYS A 22 -15.88 5.60 6.12
N ASP A 23 -15.83 5.31 7.42
CA ASP A 23 -14.99 4.23 7.93
C ASP A 23 -15.67 2.88 7.64
N PRO A 24 -15.08 2.02 6.78
CA PRO A 24 -15.66 0.71 6.44
C PRO A 24 -15.74 -0.25 7.63
N THR A 25 -15.12 0.08 8.75
CA THR A 25 -15.12 -0.70 9.98
C THR A 25 -16.14 -0.19 11.01
N SER A 26 -16.82 0.92 10.73
CA SER A 26 -17.88 1.50 11.56
C SER A 26 -19.25 0.90 11.25
N ILE A 27 -20.09 0.73 12.27
CA ILE A 27 -21.51 0.36 12.04
C ILE A 27 -22.27 1.47 11.30
N PHE A 28 -21.77 2.71 11.36
CA PHE A 28 -22.37 3.86 10.73
C PHE A 28 -21.91 4.05 9.27
N PHE A 29 -21.11 3.13 8.72
CA PHE A 29 -20.64 3.18 7.36
C PHE A 29 -21.81 3.30 6.35
N GLU A 30 -21.76 4.33 5.50
CA GLU A 30 -22.78 4.59 4.50
C GLU A 30 -22.23 4.32 3.09
N PRO A 31 -22.30 3.07 2.58
CA PRO A 31 -21.62 2.67 1.33
C PRO A 31 -22.04 3.52 0.13
N LYS A 32 -23.33 3.85 0.01
CA LYS A 32 -23.84 4.69 -1.10
C LYS A 32 -23.18 6.07 -1.18
N ARG A 33 -22.76 6.60 -0.04
CA ARG A 33 -22.10 7.91 0.06
C ARG A 33 -20.58 7.76 0.04
N ALA A 34 -20.05 6.75 0.71
CA ALA A 34 -18.62 6.52 0.87
C ALA A 34 -17.95 5.95 -0.38
N HIS A 35 -18.70 5.26 -1.25
CA HIS A 35 -18.20 4.72 -2.52
C HIS A 35 -18.15 5.73 -3.66
N VAL A 36 -18.53 6.99 -3.45
CA VAL A 36 -18.48 8.01 -4.50
C VAL A 36 -17.02 8.42 -4.74
N PRO A 37 -16.41 8.07 -5.90
CA PRO A 37 -15.04 8.47 -6.21
C PRO A 37 -15.02 9.98 -6.42
N THR A 38 -14.06 10.64 -5.79
CA THR A 38 -13.88 12.09 -5.91
C THR A 38 -12.49 12.37 -6.47
N TYR A 39 -11.46 12.05 -5.68
CA TYR A 39 -10.09 12.31 -6.09
C TYR A 39 -9.57 11.28 -7.10
N SER A 40 -9.96 10.01 -6.99
CA SER A 40 -9.63 9.00 -7.99
C SER A 40 -10.21 9.35 -9.37
N ALA A 41 -11.48 9.77 -9.43
CA ALA A 41 -12.11 10.24 -10.67
C ALA A 41 -11.37 11.45 -11.27
N TYR A 42 -10.94 12.41 -10.43
CA TYR A 42 -10.11 13.53 -10.86
C TYR A 42 -8.78 13.06 -11.48
N ARG A 43 -8.06 12.13 -10.82
CA ARG A 43 -6.80 11.58 -11.34
C ARG A 43 -7.00 10.77 -12.62
N MET A 44 -8.08 10.01 -12.75
CA MET A 44 -8.43 9.30 -13.99
C MET A 44 -8.59 10.27 -15.17
N HIS A 45 -9.28 11.40 -14.98
CA HIS A 45 -9.41 12.43 -16.02
C HIS A 45 -8.07 13.06 -16.40
N GLN A 46 -7.19 13.33 -15.44
CA GLN A 46 -5.86 13.84 -15.76
C GLN A 46 -5.00 12.81 -16.49
N ALA A 47 -5.08 11.53 -16.11
CA ALA A 47 -4.35 10.44 -16.75
C ALA A 47 -4.74 10.26 -18.22
N VAL A 48 -6.03 10.30 -18.54
CA VAL A 48 -6.52 10.23 -19.93
C VAL A 48 -5.96 11.38 -20.76
N ARG A 49 -6.04 12.62 -20.24
CA ARG A 49 -5.48 13.79 -20.93
C ARG A 49 -3.97 13.66 -21.16
N HIS A 50 -3.23 13.17 -20.17
CA HIS A 50 -1.80 12.93 -20.30
C HIS A 50 -1.48 11.96 -21.45
N ALA A 51 -2.19 10.84 -21.53
CA ALA A 51 -2.02 9.84 -22.58
C ALA A 51 -2.31 10.39 -23.99
N GLU A 52 -3.31 11.27 -24.12
CA GLU A 52 -3.60 11.97 -25.37
C GLU A 52 -2.42 12.85 -25.82
N PHE A 53 -1.78 13.56 -24.89
CA PHE A 53 -0.58 14.37 -25.17
C PHE A 53 0.69 13.54 -25.40
N ALA A 54 0.77 12.31 -24.89
CA ALA A 54 1.91 11.41 -25.12
C ALA A 54 1.88 10.77 -26.53
N SER A 55 0.70 10.66 -27.14
CA SER A 55 0.50 10.02 -28.45
C SER A 55 1.32 10.60 -29.61
N PRO A 56 1.57 11.93 -29.71
CA PRO A 56 2.40 12.52 -30.77
C PRO A 56 3.91 12.37 -30.56
N LEU A 57 4.39 11.95 -29.39
CA LEU A 57 5.82 11.87 -29.03
C LEU A 57 6.50 10.55 -29.46
N VAL A 58 5.78 9.70 -30.20
CA VAL A 58 6.25 8.41 -30.74
C VAL A 58 7.37 8.65 -31.76
N GLY A 59 8.59 8.83 -31.26
CA GLY A 59 9.78 9.13 -32.06
C GLY A 59 10.87 9.85 -31.28
N THR A 60 10.51 10.61 -30.25
CA THR A 60 11.46 11.19 -29.28
C THR A 60 11.63 10.21 -28.12
N LYS A 61 12.35 9.10 -28.33
CA LYS A 61 12.86 8.34 -27.18
C LYS A 61 13.76 9.30 -26.41
N ILE A 62 13.34 9.71 -25.20
CA ILE A 62 14.23 10.39 -24.27
C ILE A 62 15.40 9.41 -24.07
N ARG A 63 16.57 9.77 -24.63
CA ARG A 63 17.78 9.00 -24.40
C ARG A 63 18.07 9.13 -22.90
N VAL A 64 17.69 8.11 -22.14
CA VAL A 64 18.13 7.94 -20.75
C VAL A 64 19.65 8.07 -20.79
N ASN A 65 20.16 9.08 -20.11
CA ASN A 65 21.58 9.41 -20.14
C ASN A 65 22.34 8.21 -19.55
N SER A 66 23.18 7.55 -20.35
CA SER A 66 23.72 6.21 -20.08
C SER A 66 24.70 6.11 -18.90
N HIS A 67 24.81 7.16 -18.08
CA HIS A 67 25.82 7.24 -17.03
C HIS A 67 25.26 6.91 -15.65
N ASN A 68 23.94 7.05 -15.40
CA ASN A 68 23.34 6.75 -14.11
C ASN A 68 22.07 5.89 -14.25
N PRO A 69 21.88 4.86 -13.41
CA PRO A 69 20.64 4.10 -13.39
C PRO A 69 19.46 4.94 -12.91
N PRO A 70 18.22 4.64 -13.33
CA PRO A 70 17.02 5.29 -12.82
C PRO A 70 16.87 5.04 -11.31
N GLU A 71 16.19 5.94 -10.61
CA GLU A 71 15.95 5.81 -9.17
C GLU A 71 14.94 4.70 -8.86
N LEU A 72 13.97 4.48 -9.77
CA LEU A 72 12.91 3.50 -9.62
C LEU A 72 12.57 2.88 -10.98
N CYS A 73 12.58 1.55 -11.05
CA CYS A 73 11.95 0.83 -12.15
C CYS A 73 10.51 0.46 -11.78
N ILE A 74 9.55 0.74 -12.67
CA ILE A 74 8.13 0.54 -12.46
C ILE A 74 7.68 -0.55 -13.41
N GLY A 75 7.32 -1.70 -12.84
CA GLY A 75 6.89 -2.89 -13.54
C GLY A 75 5.38 -3.06 -13.54
N ILE A 76 4.79 -3.20 -14.73
CA ILE A 76 3.33 -3.28 -14.93
C ILE A 76 2.98 -4.48 -15.83
N PRO A 77 2.68 -5.67 -15.27
CA PRO A 77 1.98 -6.70 -16.01
C PRO A 77 0.51 -6.30 -16.24
N SER A 78 0.04 -6.37 -17.49
CA SER A 78 -1.32 -5.99 -17.86
C SER A 78 -1.98 -7.07 -18.72
N VAL A 79 -3.25 -7.33 -18.42
CA VAL A 79 -4.07 -8.33 -19.12
C VAL A 79 -5.29 -7.66 -19.74
N ARG A 80 -5.88 -8.31 -20.75
CA ARG A 80 -7.05 -7.77 -21.47
C ARG A 80 -8.22 -7.67 -20.50
N ARG A 81 -8.89 -6.52 -20.48
CA ARG A 81 -10.20 -6.32 -19.85
C ARG A 81 -11.16 -5.69 -20.85
N GLU A 82 -12.40 -6.17 -20.91
CA GLU A 82 -13.33 -5.75 -21.97
C GLU A 82 -13.92 -4.36 -21.70
N GLY A 83 -13.75 -3.46 -22.67
CA GLY A 83 -14.38 -2.14 -22.70
C GLY A 83 -13.74 -1.06 -21.81
N VAL A 84 -12.61 -1.35 -21.15
CA VAL A 84 -11.86 -0.38 -20.33
C VAL A 84 -10.35 -0.60 -20.50
N SER A 85 -9.60 0.48 -20.70
CA SER A 85 -8.12 0.47 -20.66
C SER A 85 -7.66 1.00 -19.30
N TYR A 86 -7.39 0.07 -18.37
CA TYR A 86 -6.85 0.41 -17.06
C TYR A 86 -5.38 0.81 -17.13
N LEU A 87 -4.60 0.11 -17.97
CA LEU A 87 -3.19 0.41 -18.20
C LEU A 87 -2.95 1.88 -18.61
N LYS A 88 -3.80 2.45 -19.46
CA LYS A 88 -3.76 3.87 -19.81
C LYS A 88 -3.91 4.78 -18.60
N LEU A 89 -4.85 4.45 -17.71
CA LEU A 89 -5.11 5.23 -16.49
C LEU A 89 -3.92 5.13 -15.51
N ALA A 90 -3.39 3.93 -15.31
CA ALA A 90 -2.23 3.71 -14.45
C ALA A 90 -1.01 4.49 -14.96
N LEU A 91 -0.58 4.27 -16.20
CA LEU A 91 0.57 4.97 -16.81
C LEU A 91 0.37 6.48 -16.84
N GLY A 92 -0.81 6.94 -17.27
CA GLY A 92 -1.12 8.37 -17.31
C GLY A 92 -1.08 9.01 -15.93
N SER A 93 -1.61 8.36 -14.89
CA SER A 93 -1.61 8.90 -13.52
C SER A 93 -0.24 8.87 -12.86
N LEU A 94 0.64 7.93 -13.25
CA LEU A 94 2.03 7.89 -12.78
C LEU A 94 2.86 9.03 -13.35
N GLN A 95 2.62 9.42 -14.60
CA GLN A 95 3.44 10.40 -15.33
C GLN A 95 2.86 11.80 -15.32
N GLN A 96 1.55 11.94 -15.10
CA GLN A 96 0.92 13.24 -15.01
C GLN A 96 1.49 14.07 -13.86
N GLY A 97 2.01 15.25 -14.21
CA GLY A 97 2.56 16.23 -13.27
C GLY A 97 4.07 16.14 -13.07
N LEU A 98 4.71 15.06 -13.53
CA LEU A 98 6.16 14.90 -13.38
C LEU A 98 6.94 15.98 -14.15
N SER A 99 7.99 16.50 -13.52
CA SER A 99 8.97 17.33 -14.24
C SER A 99 9.83 16.45 -15.17
N PRO A 100 10.57 17.03 -16.13
CA PRO A 100 11.52 16.27 -16.95
C PRO A 100 12.53 15.48 -16.10
N GLU A 101 13.05 16.07 -15.03
CA GLU A 101 14.00 15.44 -14.11
C GLU A 101 13.39 14.25 -13.39
N GLU A 102 12.15 14.40 -12.90
CA GLU A 102 11.41 13.29 -12.28
C GLU A 102 11.12 12.18 -13.27
N ARG A 103 10.69 12.50 -14.50
CA ARG A 103 10.42 11.47 -15.51
C ARG A 103 11.69 10.73 -15.93
N MET A 104 12.83 11.42 -16.01
CA MET A 104 14.13 10.81 -16.31
C MET A 104 14.64 9.92 -15.18
N SER A 105 14.21 10.14 -13.93
CA SER A 105 14.58 9.28 -12.80
C SER A 105 13.77 7.98 -12.73
N LEU A 106 12.80 7.77 -13.63
CA LEU A 106 11.90 6.62 -13.63
C LEU A 106 12.08 5.81 -14.92
N HIS A 107 11.87 4.50 -14.82
CA HIS A 107 11.87 3.60 -15.97
C HIS A 107 10.63 2.70 -15.96
N PHE A 108 9.84 2.72 -17.03
CA PHE A 108 8.57 2.01 -17.12
C PHE A 108 8.70 0.75 -17.98
N VAL A 109 8.56 -0.42 -17.34
CA VAL A 109 8.54 -1.73 -17.97
C VAL A 109 7.10 -2.26 -17.98
N VAL A 110 6.55 -2.46 -19.17
CA VAL A 110 5.17 -2.94 -19.34
C VAL A 110 5.19 -4.31 -20.01
N LEU A 111 4.54 -5.29 -19.40
CA LEU A 111 4.29 -6.59 -20.03
C LEU A 111 2.82 -6.67 -20.43
N LEU A 112 2.54 -6.71 -21.74
CA LEU A 112 1.23 -7.10 -22.24
C LEU A 112 1.16 -8.63 -22.18
N ALA A 113 0.53 -9.14 -21.13
CA ALA A 113 0.63 -10.53 -20.69
C ALA A 113 -0.27 -11.48 -21.50
N HIS A 114 -0.08 -11.50 -22.82
CA HIS A 114 -0.68 -12.43 -23.77
C HIS A 114 0.38 -12.96 -24.73
N ILE A 115 0.33 -14.27 -25.04
CA ILE A 115 1.23 -14.87 -26.04
C ILE A 115 1.14 -14.11 -27.37
N ASN A 116 -0.09 -13.83 -27.79
CA ASN A 116 -0.38 -12.92 -28.88
C ASN A 116 -0.76 -11.54 -28.31
N GLN A 117 0.21 -10.62 -28.28
CA GLN A 117 -0.01 -9.29 -27.69
C GLN A 117 -1.11 -8.48 -28.38
N THR A 118 -1.45 -8.77 -29.64
CA THR A 118 -2.54 -8.10 -30.37
C THR A 118 -3.92 -8.31 -29.73
N GLU A 119 -4.05 -9.30 -28.84
CA GLU A 119 -5.26 -9.51 -28.05
C GLU A 119 -5.48 -8.44 -26.99
N HIS A 120 -4.41 -7.74 -26.58
CA HIS A 120 -4.52 -6.63 -25.65
C HIS A 120 -5.06 -5.38 -26.36
N PRO A 121 -6.13 -4.73 -25.86
CA PRO A 121 -6.74 -3.57 -26.51
C PRO A 121 -5.77 -2.38 -26.66
N ASP A 122 -4.76 -2.33 -25.80
CA ASP A 122 -3.76 -1.27 -25.78
C ASP A 122 -2.52 -1.57 -26.65
N TYR A 123 -2.45 -2.74 -27.28
CA TYR A 123 -1.36 -3.08 -28.18
C TYR A 123 -1.31 -2.12 -29.39
N GLY A 124 -0.10 -1.66 -29.72
CA GLY A 124 0.13 -0.76 -30.86
C GLY A 124 -0.43 0.65 -30.69
N GLN A 125 -0.98 1.00 -29.52
CA GLN A 125 -1.49 2.34 -29.28
C GLN A 125 -0.36 3.37 -29.16
N PRO A 126 -0.46 4.55 -29.80
CA PRO A 126 0.60 5.56 -29.78
C PRO A 126 0.97 6.04 -28.36
N TRP A 127 -0.04 6.22 -27.50
CA TRP A 127 0.19 6.62 -26.11
C TRP A 127 1.00 5.58 -25.32
N LEU A 128 0.88 4.29 -25.64
CA LEU A 128 1.60 3.23 -24.93
C LEU A 128 3.09 3.32 -25.25
N ALA A 129 3.42 3.47 -26.53
CA ALA A 129 4.80 3.68 -26.99
C ALA A 129 5.41 5.00 -26.49
N GLY A 130 4.58 6.02 -26.22
CA GLY A 130 5.02 7.30 -25.64
C GLY A 130 5.21 7.28 -24.13
N MET A 131 4.55 6.36 -23.41
CA MET A 131 4.56 6.32 -21.94
C MET A 131 5.38 5.16 -21.37
N ALA A 132 5.55 4.04 -22.08
CA ALA A 132 6.39 2.92 -21.66
C ALA A 132 7.80 3.06 -22.23
N ASP A 133 8.83 2.85 -21.39
CA ASP A 133 10.22 2.82 -21.84
C ASP A 133 10.56 1.47 -22.49
N GLU A 134 9.98 0.40 -21.95
CA GLU A 134 10.11 -0.96 -22.45
C GLU A 134 8.73 -1.65 -22.49
N ILE A 135 8.39 -2.23 -23.65
CA ILE A 135 7.19 -3.06 -23.83
C ILE A 135 7.69 -4.49 -24.06
N VAL A 136 7.57 -5.32 -23.04
CA VAL A 136 8.12 -6.67 -22.97
C VAL A 136 7.16 -7.65 -23.63
N SER A 137 7.70 -8.61 -24.36
CA SER A 137 6.98 -9.74 -24.96
C SER A 137 7.54 -11.08 -24.49
N TYR A 138 6.69 -12.11 -24.48
CA TYR A 138 7.19 -13.48 -24.28
C TYR A 138 8.08 -13.93 -25.44
N GLN A 139 7.89 -13.35 -26.64
CA GLN A 139 8.61 -13.71 -27.86
C GLN A 139 10.08 -13.23 -27.84
N ASP A 140 10.43 -12.31 -26.95
CA ASP A 140 11.79 -11.76 -26.84
C ASP A 140 12.83 -12.81 -26.39
N ASN A 141 12.35 -13.94 -25.85
CA ASN A 141 13.20 -15.04 -25.38
C ASN A 141 12.51 -16.38 -25.64
N GLU A 142 13.14 -17.28 -26.42
CA GLU A 142 12.54 -18.58 -26.76
C GLU A 142 12.19 -19.44 -25.54
N HIS A 143 13.01 -19.39 -24.48
CA HIS A 143 12.72 -20.13 -23.24
C HIS A 143 11.51 -19.54 -22.52
N ARG A 144 11.39 -18.21 -22.50
CA ARG A 144 10.22 -17.50 -21.96
C ARG A 144 8.96 -17.85 -22.74
N LEU A 145 9.01 -17.85 -24.07
CA LEU A 145 7.88 -18.21 -24.93
C LEU A 145 7.40 -19.65 -24.67
N ARG A 146 8.32 -20.62 -24.66
CA ARG A 146 7.97 -22.03 -24.38
C ARG A 146 7.37 -22.23 -23.00
N LEU A 147 7.77 -21.43 -22.00
CA LEU A 147 7.18 -21.49 -20.67
C LEU A 147 5.81 -20.80 -20.65
N ALA A 148 5.68 -19.64 -21.32
CA ALA A 148 4.41 -18.92 -21.51
C ALA A 148 3.34 -19.84 -22.11
N GLU A 149 3.65 -20.55 -23.21
CA GLU A 149 2.76 -21.52 -23.86
C GLU A 149 2.26 -22.61 -22.91
N LYS A 150 3.09 -23.04 -21.95
CA LYS A 150 2.69 -24.04 -20.96
C LYS A 150 1.81 -23.44 -19.87
N VAL A 151 2.18 -22.26 -19.34
CA VAL A 151 1.45 -21.63 -18.22
C VAL A 151 0.12 -21.00 -18.64
N GLU A 152 -0.05 -20.64 -19.92
CA GLU A 152 -1.30 -20.07 -20.46
C GLU A 152 -2.50 -21.00 -20.24
N SER A 153 -2.26 -22.32 -20.34
CA SER A 153 -3.27 -23.36 -20.11
C SER A 153 -3.55 -23.66 -18.63
N GLN A 154 -2.82 -23.03 -17.70
CA GLN A 154 -2.86 -23.34 -16.27
C GLN A 154 -3.76 -22.38 -15.49
N ASN A 155 -3.77 -22.56 -14.17
CA ASN A 155 -4.43 -21.66 -13.24
C ASN A 155 -3.89 -20.22 -13.37
N HIS A 156 -4.77 -19.22 -13.34
CA HIS A 156 -4.44 -17.80 -13.35
C HIS A 156 -3.32 -17.42 -12.36
N ALA A 157 -3.29 -18.04 -11.17
CA ALA A 157 -2.25 -17.79 -10.18
C ALA A 157 -0.85 -18.20 -10.67
N VAL A 158 -0.74 -19.30 -11.41
CA VAL A 158 0.52 -19.77 -12.02
C VAL A 158 0.98 -18.75 -13.06
N LYS A 159 0.08 -18.35 -13.97
CA LYS A 159 0.36 -17.37 -15.02
C LYS A 159 0.76 -16.00 -14.43
N SER A 160 -0.01 -15.47 -13.48
CA SER A 160 0.26 -14.18 -12.85
C SER A 160 1.65 -14.15 -12.16
N LYS A 161 2.05 -15.22 -11.47
CA LYS A 161 3.40 -15.29 -10.89
C LYS A 161 4.49 -15.32 -11.95
N PHE A 162 4.27 -16.07 -13.04
CA PHE A 162 5.20 -16.07 -14.16
C PHE A 162 5.35 -14.67 -14.76
N ASP A 163 4.24 -13.96 -14.99
CA ASP A 163 4.22 -12.60 -15.53
C ASP A 163 4.93 -11.60 -14.59
N TYR A 164 4.70 -11.71 -13.28
CA TYR A 164 5.42 -10.92 -12.27
C TYR A 164 6.93 -11.17 -12.32
N SER A 165 7.35 -12.43 -12.42
CA SER A 165 8.77 -12.80 -12.46
C SER A 165 9.49 -12.21 -13.67
N ILE A 166 8.81 -12.15 -14.82
CA ILE A 166 9.32 -11.54 -16.04
C ILE A 166 9.56 -10.05 -15.84
N VAL A 167 8.55 -9.34 -15.33
CA VAL A 167 8.64 -7.90 -15.13
C VAL A 167 9.69 -7.55 -14.07
N MET A 168 9.80 -8.34 -12.99
CA MET A 168 10.87 -8.21 -12.00
C MET A 168 12.25 -8.42 -12.62
N GLU A 169 12.41 -9.40 -13.50
CA GLU A 169 13.66 -9.68 -14.21
C GLU A 169 14.06 -8.52 -15.12
N GLU A 170 13.14 -8.00 -15.93
CA GLU A 170 13.41 -6.84 -16.80
C GLU A 170 13.75 -5.59 -15.97
N CYS A 171 12.98 -5.30 -14.93
CA CYS A 171 13.29 -4.18 -14.04
C CYS A 171 14.65 -4.33 -13.35
N ALA A 172 15.07 -5.54 -12.99
CA ALA A 172 16.37 -5.77 -12.38
C ALA A 172 17.55 -5.46 -13.32
N LYS A 173 17.37 -5.54 -14.64
CA LYS A 173 18.39 -5.19 -15.66
C LYS A 173 18.66 -3.70 -15.75
N THR A 174 17.71 -2.86 -15.33
CA THR A 174 17.85 -1.38 -15.34
C THR A 174 18.84 -0.85 -14.30
N GLU A 175 19.30 -1.70 -13.38
CA GLU A 175 20.15 -1.35 -12.24
C GLU A 175 19.53 -0.34 -11.25
N ALA A 176 18.23 -0.05 -11.37
CA ALA A 176 17.50 0.78 -10.42
C ALA A 176 17.64 0.22 -8.98
N PRO A 177 17.89 1.05 -7.95
CA PRO A 177 18.00 0.57 -6.58
C PRO A 177 16.67 0.01 -6.04
N TYR A 178 15.54 0.44 -6.61
CA TYR A 178 14.20 0.01 -6.23
C TYR A 178 13.38 -0.42 -7.44
N ILE A 179 12.49 -1.40 -7.22
CA ILE A 179 11.55 -1.92 -8.21
C ILE A 179 10.15 -1.79 -7.63
N LEU A 180 9.30 -0.96 -8.26
CA LEU A 180 7.88 -0.84 -7.95
C LEU A 180 7.09 -1.80 -8.85
N MET A 181 6.47 -2.82 -8.26
CA MET A 181 5.52 -3.70 -8.94
C MET A 181 4.11 -3.19 -8.71
N ILE A 182 3.36 -2.98 -9.79
CA ILE A 182 1.96 -2.54 -9.74
C ILE A 182 1.08 -3.36 -10.67
N GLU A 183 -0.22 -3.44 -10.35
CA GLU A 183 -1.23 -3.91 -11.29
C GLU A 183 -1.70 -2.76 -12.21
N ASP A 184 -2.41 -3.09 -13.28
CA ASP A 184 -2.87 -2.12 -14.28
C ASP A 184 -4.11 -1.33 -13.85
N ASP A 185 -4.87 -1.76 -12.84
CA ASP A 185 -6.15 -1.19 -12.40
C ASP A 185 -6.05 -0.26 -11.19
N VAL A 186 -5.03 0.58 -11.22
CA VAL A 186 -4.68 1.51 -10.16
C VAL A 186 -4.56 2.94 -10.69
N VAL A 187 -4.73 3.92 -9.79
CA VAL A 187 -4.39 5.32 -10.06
C VAL A 187 -3.53 5.89 -8.96
N PHE A 188 -2.56 6.73 -9.35
CA PHE A 188 -1.62 7.35 -8.43
C PHE A 188 -1.99 8.80 -8.10
N LEU A 189 -1.70 9.17 -6.86
CA LEU A 189 -1.81 10.51 -6.31
C LEU A 189 -0.81 11.47 -6.96
N ASP A 190 -1.19 12.73 -7.16
CA ASP A 190 -0.25 13.79 -7.53
C ASP A 190 0.85 13.96 -6.48
N GLY A 191 2.12 13.96 -6.89
CA GLY A 191 3.25 13.91 -5.96
C GLY A 191 3.50 12.54 -5.30
N TRP A 192 3.06 11.43 -5.91
CA TRP A 192 3.34 10.09 -5.38
C TRP A 192 4.85 9.79 -5.28
N ARG A 193 5.67 10.28 -6.23
CA ARG A 193 7.10 9.97 -6.35
C ARG A 193 7.86 10.45 -5.12
N HIS A 194 7.82 11.76 -4.80
CA HIS A 194 8.60 12.30 -3.68
C HIS A 194 8.18 11.69 -2.34
N ARG A 195 6.89 11.41 -2.16
CA ARG A 195 6.37 10.69 -0.98
C ARG A 195 6.92 9.28 -0.89
N THR A 196 6.93 8.55 -2.00
CA THR A 196 7.43 7.18 -2.09
C THR A 196 8.93 7.13 -1.77
N ILE A 197 9.74 7.99 -2.39
CA ILE A 197 11.18 8.04 -2.15
C ILE A 197 11.50 8.43 -0.69
N ALA A 198 10.81 9.41 -0.13
CA ALA A 198 10.98 9.78 1.28
C ALA A 198 10.59 8.64 2.23
N ALA A 199 9.52 7.91 1.90
CA ALA A 199 9.07 6.75 2.63
C ALA A 199 10.07 5.59 2.55
N LEU A 200 10.67 5.33 1.39
CA LEU A 200 11.73 4.32 1.24
C LEU A 200 12.95 4.63 2.11
N LYS A 201 13.39 5.89 2.14
CA LYS A 201 14.49 6.32 3.03
C LYS A 201 14.14 6.05 4.51
N THR A 202 12.91 6.34 4.91
CA THR A 202 12.42 6.08 6.27
C THR A 202 12.31 4.59 6.58
N ALA A 203 11.77 3.79 5.66
CA ALA A 203 11.65 2.33 5.79
C ALA A 203 13.02 1.68 5.95
N THR A 204 14.01 2.10 5.15
CA THR A 204 15.40 1.64 5.26
C THR A 204 16.00 1.98 6.62
N ALA A 205 15.84 3.23 7.09
CA ALA A 205 16.34 3.64 8.41
C ALA A 205 15.70 2.84 9.56
N LYS A 206 14.37 2.69 9.54
CA LYS A 206 13.63 1.89 10.54
C LYS A 206 14.03 0.42 10.54
N SER A 207 14.34 -0.12 9.37
CA SER A 207 14.76 -1.53 9.24
C SER A 207 16.17 -1.75 9.76
N TRP A 208 17.07 -0.78 9.54
CA TRP A 208 18.39 -0.78 10.15
C TRP A 208 18.29 -0.72 11.69
N GLU A 209 17.41 0.11 12.24
CA GLU A 209 17.14 0.17 13.68
C GLU A 209 16.56 -1.12 14.24
N ALA A 210 15.57 -1.70 13.56
CA ALA A 210 14.97 -2.98 13.95
C ALA A 210 16.00 -4.11 13.93
N GLY A 211 16.83 -4.16 12.88
CA GLY A 211 17.94 -5.11 12.76
C GLY A 211 18.95 -4.99 13.90
N ARG A 212 19.33 -3.77 14.28
CA ARG A 212 20.20 -3.54 15.46
C ARG A 212 19.56 -4.04 16.75
N ALA A 213 18.30 -3.69 17.02
CA ALA A 213 17.60 -4.12 18.24
C ALA A 213 17.46 -5.66 18.32
N HIS A 214 17.19 -6.32 17.19
CA HIS A 214 17.07 -7.77 17.14
C HIS A 214 18.44 -8.46 17.31
N CYS A 215 19.50 -7.94 16.69
CA CYS A 215 20.87 -8.45 16.85
C CYS A 215 21.46 -8.18 18.25
N GLU A 216 21.12 -7.07 18.90
CA GLU A 216 21.53 -6.79 20.29
C GLU A 216 20.81 -7.69 21.30
N SER A 217 19.55 -8.07 21.05
CA SER A 217 18.83 -9.01 21.92
C SER A 217 19.40 -10.42 21.90
N PHE A 218 20.03 -10.84 20.79
CA PHE A 218 20.70 -12.13 20.65
C PHE A 218 22.07 -12.17 21.38
N SER A 219 22.65 -11.02 21.69
CA SER A 219 23.94 -10.91 22.41
C SER A 219 23.84 -11.23 23.91
N TRP A 220 22.63 -11.35 24.48
CA TRP A 220 22.45 -11.61 25.92
C TRP A 220 22.12 -13.08 26.26
N SER A 221 21.96 -13.97 25.27
CA SER A 221 21.56 -15.36 25.50
C SER A 221 22.67 -16.42 25.36
N THR A 222 23.93 -16.05 25.16
CA THR A 222 25.02 -17.03 25.10
C THR A 222 26.25 -16.60 25.88
N HIS A 223 26.44 -17.19 27.06
CA HIS A 223 27.77 -17.43 27.61
C HIS A 223 28.51 -18.39 26.67
N MET A 224 29.27 -17.85 25.71
CA MET A 224 30.28 -18.61 24.99
C MET A 224 31.53 -17.73 24.83
N THR A 225 32.67 -18.31 25.19
CA THR A 225 33.99 -17.67 25.26
C THR A 225 34.54 -17.32 23.87
N PRO A 226 35.39 -16.28 23.76
CA PRO A 226 35.86 -15.79 22.48
C PRO A 226 37.11 -16.54 22.05
N TYR A 227 36.95 -17.60 21.27
CA TYR A 227 38.05 -18.13 20.45
C TYR A 227 37.53 -18.52 19.06
N ASN A 228 38.04 -17.80 18.06
CA ASN A 228 38.01 -18.10 16.62
C ASN A 228 36.63 -18.36 16.00
N LEU A 229 35.90 -17.29 15.72
CA LEU A 229 34.85 -17.30 14.69
C LEU A 229 35.25 -16.32 13.58
N ASN A 230 35.58 -16.88 12.41
CA ASN A 230 35.68 -16.13 11.17
C ASN A 230 34.35 -15.42 10.90
N LEU A 231 34.37 -14.10 10.97
CA LEU A 231 33.20 -13.21 10.81
C LEU A 231 32.82 -13.05 9.32
N SER A 232 32.80 -14.15 8.56
CA SER A 232 32.46 -14.15 7.13
C SER A 232 31.46 -15.25 6.74
N SER A 233 31.02 -16.10 7.68
CA SER A 233 30.15 -17.25 7.36
C SER A 233 28.92 -17.42 8.26
N LEU A 234 28.60 -16.47 9.14
CA LEU A 234 27.28 -16.42 9.79
C LEU A 234 26.38 -15.42 9.04
N THR A 235 25.75 -15.89 7.96
CA THR A 235 24.50 -15.30 7.46
C THR A 235 23.41 -15.52 8.49
N THR A 236 23.39 -14.67 9.52
CA THR A 236 22.23 -14.49 10.39
C THR A 236 21.07 -13.98 9.53
N PRO A 237 19.81 -14.41 9.79
CA PRO A 237 18.64 -13.93 9.06
C PRO A 237 18.35 -12.49 9.51
N LEU A 238 19.14 -11.56 8.98
CA LEU A 238 19.15 -10.15 9.36
C LEU A 238 17.97 -9.46 8.68
N CYS A 239 16.84 -9.32 9.40
CA CYS A 239 15.85 -8.23 9.33
C CYS A 239 15.87 -7.37 8.05
N LYS A 240 15.71 -8.00 6.88
CA LYS A 240 15.82 -7.35 5.57
C LYS A 240 14.46 -6.76 5.22
N VAL A 241 14.44 -5.57 4.62
CA VAL A 241 13.21 -5.03 4.05
C VAL A 241 12.79 -5.92 2.90
N LEU A 242 11.59 -6.47 3.00
CA LEU A 242 10.98 -7.13 1.85
C LEU A 242 10.46 -6.06 0.88
N TYR A 243 9.53 -5.23 1.36
CA TYR A 243 8.93 -4.17 0.54
C TYR A 243 8.43 -2.98 1.38
N LEU A 244 8.18 -1.87 0.68
CA LEU A 244 7.28 -0.79 1.09
C LEU A 244 5.97 -0.89 0.29
N ARG A 245 4.85 -0.97 1.00
CA ARG A 245 3.49 -1.01 0.46
C ARG A 245 2.94 0.41 0.31
N LEU A 246 2.47 0.74 -0.88
CA LEU A 246 1.95 2.07 -1.22
C LEU A 246 0.44 2.20 -1.03
N PHE A 247 -0.24 1.08 -0.78
CA PHE A 247 -1.70 1.00 -0.66
C PHE A 247 -2.15 -0.26 0.11
N TYR A 248 -3.28 -0.14 0.82
CA TYR A 248 -3.92 -1.23 1.52
C TYR A 248 -5.44 -1.00 1.60
N TYR A 249 -6.20 -2.10 1.68
CA TYR A 249 -7.65 -2.06 1.86
C TYR A 249 -8.04 -1.75 3.31
N GLU A 250 -8.70 -0.62 3.55
CA GLU A 250 -9.09 -0.16 4.89
C GLU A 250 -10.13 -1.06 5.56
N GLY A 251 -10.92 -1.82 4.78
CA GLY A 251 -11.95 -2.72 5.32
C GLY A 251 -11.41 -3.92 6.09
N LEU A 252 -10.13 -4.28 5.94
CA LEU A 252 -9.49 -5.35 6.71
C LEU A 252 -8.94 -4.89 8.05
N LEU A 253 -8.83 -3.59 8.24
CA LEU A 253 -8.36 -2.99 9.48
C LEU A 253 -9.49 -2.90 10.49
N GLY A 254 -10.43 -3.84 10.56
CA GLY A 254 -11.51 -3.83 11.54
C GLY A 254 -11.10 -4.28 12.94
N TRP A 255 -12.10 -4.42 13.82
CA TRP A 255 -11.97 -5.13 15.09
C TRP A 255 -11.85 -6.65 14.82
N ASN A 256 -10.63 -7.17 14.82
CA ASN A 256 -10.36 -8.54 14.44
C ASN A 256 -10.64 -9.51 15.59
N SER A 257 -11.39 -10.58 15.33
CA SER A 257 -11.76 -11.57 16.34
C SER A 257 -10.56 -12.23 17.02
N GLU A 258 -9.44 -12.35 16.32
CA GLU A 258 -8.17 -12.89 16.85
C GLU A 258 -7.60 -12.07 18.01
N SER A 259 -7.93 -10.77 18.06
CA SER A 259 -7.44 -9.82 19.08
C SER A 259 -8.44 -9.60 20.23
N TRP A 260 -9.48 -10.44 20.34
CA TRP A 260 -10.50 -10.32 21.40
C TRP A 260 -9.93 -10.28 22.83
N PRO A 261 -8.85 -11.03 23.19
CA PRO A 261 -8.32 -10.96 24.55
C PRO A 261 -7.76 -9.58 24.87
N THR A 262 -7.09 -8.95 23.91
CA THR A 262 -6.56 -7.58 24.04
C THR A 262 -7.71 -6.60 24.24
N TYR A 263 -8.77 -6.70 23.44
CA TYR A 263 -9.95 -5.84 23.55
C TYR A 263 -10.63 -5.97 24.91
N LEU A 264 -10.77 -7.20 25.41
CA LEU A 264 -11.35 -7.47 26.72
C LEU A 264 -10.49 -6.89 27.84
N VAL A 265 -9.19 -7.17 27.84
CA VAL A 265 -8.25 -6.67 28.86
C VAL A 265 -8.22 -5.14 28.87
N SER A 266 -8.13 -4.50 27.71
CA SER A 266 -8.19 -3.04 27.59
C SER A 266 -9.51 -2.46 28.11
N SER A 267 -10.64 -3.09 27.80
CA SER A 267 -11.95 -2.65 28.29
C SER A 267 -12.06 -2.77 29.81
N LEU A 268 -11.61 -3.89 30.39
CA LEU A 268 -11.58 -4.10 31.84
C LEU A 268 -10.60 -3.15 32.55
N ALA A 269 -9.47 -2.82 31.91
CA ALA A 269 -8.53 -1.85 32.43
C ALA A 269 -9.15 -0.45 32.48
N VAL A 270 -9.83 -0.01 31.42
CA VAL A 270 -10.57 1.27 31.40
C VAL A 270 -11.62 1.30 32.50
N GLU A 271 -12.42 0.24 32.62
CA GLU A 271 -13.45 0.10 33.66
C GLU A 271 -12.85 0.25 35.08
N THR A 272 -11.74 -0.46 35.32
CA THR A 272 -11.03 -0.45 36.62
C THR A 272 -10.45 0.93 36.92
N ILE A 273 -9.87 1.60 35.93
CA ILE A 273 -9.31 2.96 36.06
C ILE A 273 -10.43 3.94 36.40
N VAL A 274 -11.54 3.93 35.66
CA VAL A 274 -12.68 4.82 35.92
C VAL A 274 -13.24 4.59 37.32
N PHE A 275 -13.45 3.33 37.72
CA PHE A 275 -13.90 3.00 39.08
C PHE A 275 -12.94 3.52 40.15
N SER A 276 -11.64 3.29 39.98
CA SER A 276 -10.61 3.70 40.94
C SER A 276 -10.56 5.23 41.08
N VAL A 277 -10.60 5.95 39.96
CA VAL A 277 -10.65 7.42 39.94
C VAL A 277 -11.90 7.92 40.66
N LEU A 278 -13.09 7.36 40.37
CA LEU A 278 -14.34 7.76 41.02
C LEU A 278 -14.31 7.51 42.54
N VAL A 279 -13.77 6.37 42.99
CA VAL A 279 -13.62 6.07 44.42
C VAL A 279 -12.67 7.06 45.09
N MET A 280 -11.53 7.35 44.46
CA MET A 280 -10.57 8.34 44.98
C MET A 280 -11.18 9.74 45.03
N THR A 281 -11.81 10.21 43.94
CA THR A 281 -12.47 11.52 43.89
C THR A 281 -13.58 11.62 44.93
N ARG A 282 -14.37 10.57 45.15
CA ARG A 282 -15.36 10.53 46.23
C ARG A 282 -14.71 10.65 47.60
N ARG A 283 -13.61 9.93 47.84
CA ARG A 283 -12.95 9.87 49.14
C ARG A 283 -12.30 11.20 49.52
N TYR A 284 -11.69 11.88 48.56
CA TYR A 284 -10.83 13.04 48.84
C TYR A 284 -11.41 14.39 48.44
N VAL A 285 -12.35 14.45 47.48
CA VAL A 285 -12.80 15.73 46.88
C VAL A 285 -14.30 15.92 47.02
N ALA A 286 -15.09 14.96 46.56
CA ALA A 286 -16.51 15.16 46.24
C ALA A 286 -17.45 14.17 46.95
N ARG A 287 -17.19 13.88 48.24
CA ARG A 287 -17.94 12.87 49.01
C ARG A 287 -19.45 13.11 49.05
N THR A 288 -19.87 14.37 49.11
CA THR A 288 -21.28 14.79 49.19
C THR A 288 -21.99 14.78 47.83
N TRP A 289 -21.24 14.92 46.73
CA TRP A 289 -21.80 15.04 45.37
C TRP A 289 -21.81 13.71 44.61
N LEU A 290 -20.77 12.88 44.79
CA LEU A 290 -20.67 11.59 44.14
C LEU A 290 -21.33 10.49 45.00
N THR A 291 -22.64 10.31 44.86
CA THR A 291 -23.40 9.29 45.62
C THR A 291 -23.07 7.86 45.18
N GLN A 292 -23.44 6.86 45.97
CA GLN A 292 -23.08 5.45 45.69
C GLN A 292 -23.78 4.98 44.42
N THR A 293 -25.03 5.41 44.24
CA THR A 293 -25.80 5.22 43.01
C THR A 293 -25.10 5.89 41.83
N THR A 294 -24.58 7.12 41.97
CA THR A 294 -23.86 7.81 40.88
C THR A 294 -22.66 7.00 40.43
N LEU A 295 -21.86 6.55 41.40
CA LEU A 295 -20.65 5.78 41.14
C LEU A 295 -20.99 4.47 40.42
N LEU A 296 -21.96 3.71 40.93
CA LEU A 296 -22.36 2.43 40.32
C LEU A 296 -22.93 2.62 38.91
N LEU A 297 -23.69 3.68 38.65
CA LEU A 297 -24.21 3.97 37.31
C LEU A 297 -23.11 4.37 36.33
N ILE A 298 -22.16 5.22 36.74
CA ILE A 298 -21.05 5.62 35.86
C ILE A 298 -20.19 4.41 35.51
N THR A 299 -19.81 3.60 36.51
CA THR A 299 -19.05 2.39 36.30
C THR A 299 -19.87 1.40 35.48
N PHE A 300 -20.91 0.77 36.03
CA PHE A 300 -21.52 -0.41 35.39
C PHE A 300 -22.53 -0.14 34.26
N VAL A 301 -22.86 1.13 33.96
CA VAL A 301 -23.78 1.46 32.86
C VAL A 301 -23.10 2.36 31.84
N PHE A 302 -22.69 3.56 32.24
CA PHE A 302 -22.21 4.54 31.27
C PHE A 302 -20.84 4.20 30.69
N THR A 303 -19.92 3.65 31.50
CA THR A 303 -18.59 3.27 30.99
C THR A 303 -18.68 2.12 29.97
N PRO A 304 -19.41 1.01 30.22
CA PRO A 304 -19.69 0.00 29.21
C PRO A 304 -20.38 0.55 27.96
N LEU A 305 -21.35 1.46 28.10
CA LEU A 305 -22.02 2.07 26.96
C LEU A 305 -21.07 2.92 26.10
N LEU A 306 -20.12 3.63 26.70
CA LEU A 306 -19.08 4.38 25.98
C LEU A 306 -18.06 3.44 25.33
N ILE A 307 -17.69 2.34 25.99
CA ILE A 307 -16.84 1.29 25.41
C ILE A 307 -17.54 0.68 24.18
N ILE A 308 -18.84 0.40 24.27
CA ILE A 308 -19.62 -0.06 23.11
C ILE A 308 -19.57 0.99 21.99
N LEU A 309 -19.81 2.28 22.29
CA LEU A 309 -19.71 3.33 21.27
C LEU A 309 -18.33 3.40 20.60
N PHE A 310 -17.26 3.18 21.37
CA PHE A 310 -15.91 3.11 20.83
C PHE A 310 -15.78 1.99 19.78
N PHE A 311 -16.28 0.78 20.07
CA PHE A 311 -16.27 -0.30 19.09
C PHE A 311 -17.18 -0.03 17.90
N VAL A 312 -18.42 0.45 18.11
CA VAL A 312 -19.36 0.65 17.01
C VAL A 312 -18.94 1.80 16.08
N GLY A 313 -18.17 2.77 16.58
CA GLY A 313 -17.65 3.89 15.81
C GLY A 313 -16.61 3.52 14.75
N GLY A 314 -16.11 2.27 14.77
CA GLY A 314 -15.14 1.77 13.80
C GLY A 314 -13.69 1.93 14.26
N ARG A 315 -12.86 0.95 13.93
CA ARG A 315 -11.46 0.92 14.35
C ARG A 315 -10.61 1.95 13.61
N ASN A 316 -10.82 2.15 12.30
CA ASN A 316 -10.01 3.13 11.56
C ASN A 316 -10.30 4.57 12.02
N PHE A 317 -11.55 4.88 12.38
CA PHE A 317 -11.93 6.17 12.91
C PHE A 317 -11.40 6.40 14.32
N MET A 318 -11.55 5.41 15.21
CA MET A 318 -11.15 5.54 16.62
C MET A 318 -9.64 5.43 16.82
N LEU A 319 -8.98 4.57 16.05
CA LEU A 319 -7.54 4.26 16.12
C LEU A 319 -6.95 4.25 14.71
N PRO A 320 -6.82 5.43 14.07
CA PRO A 320 -6.30 5.55 12.71
C PRO A 320 -4.85 5.09 12.62
N GLN A 321 -4.45 4.63 11.44
CA GLN A 321 -3.06 4.29 11.18
C GLN A 321 -2.16 5.52 11.34
N PRO A 322 -0.96 5.37 11.94
CA PRO A 322 -0.05 6.49 12.10
C PRO A 322 0.41 7.00 10.74
N THR A 323 0.49 8.32 10.60
CA THR A 323 1.04 8.96 9.41
C THR A 323 2.52 8.64 9.25
N GLY A 324 2.95 8.46 8.00
CA GLY A 324 4.28 8.03 7.62
C GLY A 324 4.41 6.52 7.48
N VAL A 325 5.64 6.04 7.60
CA VAL A 325 5.99 4.64 7.42
C VAL A 325 5.79 3.86 8.71
N HIS A 326 5.05 2.75 8.67
CA HIS A 326 4.77 1.91 9.83
C HIS A 326 4.74 0.43 9.43
N ALA A 327 5.02 -0.46 10.38
CA ALA A 327 5.04 -1.90 10.12
C ALA A 327 3.62 -2.39 9.87
N MET A 328 3.44 -3.27 8.88
CA MET A 328 2.14 -3.80 8.51
C MET A 328 2.27 -5.26 8.06
N ASP A 329 2.47 -6.14 9.04
CA ASP A 329 2.61 -7.59 8.82
C ASP A 329 1.28 -8.34 8.75
N LYS A 330 0.19 -7.71 9.20
CA LYS A 330 -1.14 -8.34 9.31
C LYS A 330 -2.22 -7.42 8.78
N TYR A 331 -3.33 -8.04 8.34
CA TYR A 331 -4.54 -7.36 7.91
C TYR A 331 -4.33 -6.38 6.75
N ALA A 332 -3.31 -6.63 5.94
CA ALA A 332 -3.07 -5.94 4.69
C ALA A 332 -3.49 -6.86 3.55
N CYS A 333 -4.43 -6.42 2.71
CA CYS A 333 -4.61 -7.06 1.41
C CYS A 333 -4.00 -6.22 0.31
N CYS A 334 -3.55 -7.02 -0.66
CA CYS A 334 -3.46 -6.77 -2.07
C CYS A 334 -2.11 -6.13 -2.44
N GLY A 335 -1.32 -6.85 -3.22
CA GLY A 335 0.07 -6.55 -3.61
C GLY A 335 0.16 -5.70 -4.87
N GLN A 336 -0.86 -4.89 -5.12
CA GLN A 336 -1.03 -4.07 -6.33
C GLN A 336 -0.09 -2.85 -6.39
N GLY A 337 0.76 -2.66 -5.38
CA GLY A 337 1.64 -1.51 -5.24
C GLY A 337 2.72 -1.73 -4.20
N LEU A 338 3.70 -2.56 -4.55
CA LEU A 338 4.81 -2.96 -3.68
C LEU A 338 6.13 -2.47 -4.26
N VAL A 339 6.90 -1.72 -3.47
CA VAL A 339 8.26 -1.30 -3.81
C VAL A 339 9.26 -2.20 -3.12
N PHE A 340 10.08 -2.90 -3.89
CA PHE A 340 11.12 -3.80 -3.41
C PHE A 340 12.50 -3.16 -3.58
N PRO A 341 13.43 -3.32 -2.62
CA PRO A 341 14.84 -3.12 -2.89
C PRO A 341 15.30 -4.09 -3.99
N ARG A 342 16.09 -3.62 -4.97
CA ARG A 342 16.56 -4.47 -6.07
C ARG A 342 17.34 -5.69 -5.56
N SER A 343 18.13 -5.53 -4.50
CA SER A 343 18.86 -6.64 -3.89
C SER A 343 17.94 -7.71 -3.30
N THR A 344 16.76 -7.34 -2.80
CA THR A 344 15.73 -8.30 -2.38
C THR A 344 15.14 -9.02 -3.59
N VAL A 345 14.88 -8.31 -4.69
CA VAL A 345 14.36 -8.94 -5.91
C VAL A 345 15.37 -9.94 -6.50
N THR A 346 16.63 -9.54 -6.69
CA THR A 346 17.61 -10.35 -7.41
C THR A 346 18.16 -11.51 -6.60
N GLN A 347 18.31 -11.36 -5.27
CA GLN A 347 18.91 -12.39 -4.42
C GLN A 347 17.87 -13.36 -3.86
N ASP A 348 16.63 -12.91 -3.68
CA ASP A 348 15.63 -13.63 -2.89
C ASP A 348 14.36 -13.95 -3.68
N LEU A 349 13.60 -12.91 -4.08
CA LEU A 349 12.27 -13.09 -4.64
C LEU A 349 12.30 -13.72 -6.04
N LEU A 350 13.14 -13.23 -6.95
CA LEU A 350 13.17 -13.74 -8.32
C LEU A 350 13.57 -15.23 -8.36
N PRO A 351 14.63 -15.69 -7.65
CA PRO A 351 14.92 -17.12 -7.52
C PRO A 351 13.77 -17.92 -6.89
N TRP A 352 13.08 -17.35 -5.91
CA TRP A 352 11.93 -17.98 -5.25
C TRP A 352 10.74 -18.18 -6.21
N PHE A 353 10.42 -17.17 -7.02
CA PHE A 353 9.39 -17.23 -8.06
C PHE A 353 9.75 -18.27 -9.12
N GLN A 354 10.98 -18.23 -9.65
CA GLN A 354 11.44 -19.15 -10.69
C GLN A 354 11.40 -20.61 -10.21
N LYS A 355 11.88 -20.88 -8.99
CA LYS A 355 11.88 -22.23 -8.40
C LYS A 355 10.46 -22.79 -8.18
N ASN A 356 9.48 -21.92 -7.90
CA ASN A 356 8.11 -22.30 -7.56
C ASN A 356 7.08 -21.82 -8.58
N THR A 357 7.48 -21.69 -9.85
CA THR A 357 6.62 -21.16 -10.94
C THR A 357 5.23 -21.82 -10.96
N TRP A 358 5.15 -23.13 -10.72
CA TRP A 358 3.92 -23.93 -10.78
C TRP A 358 3.04 -23.88 -9.52
N SER A 359 3.42 -23.12 -8.49
CA SER A 359 2.57 -22.96 -7.30
C SER A 359 1.21 -22.38 -7.70
N MET A 360 0.13 -22.84 -7.06
CA MET A 360 -1.23 -22.33 -7.30
C MET A 360 -1.62 -21.21 -6.32
N ILE A 361 -0.71 -20.82 -5.43
CA ILE A 361 -0.89 -19.71 -4.48
C ILE A 361 -0.91 -18.40 -5.28
N SER A 362 -1.80 -17.47 -4.93
CA SER A 362 -1.86 -16.15 -5.55
C SER A 362 -0.55 -15.40 -5.40
N THR A 363 -0.22 -14.49 -6.32
CA THR A 363 1.05 -13.73 -6.28
C THR A 363 1.24 -13.00 -4.96
N ASP A 364 0.21 -12.33 -4.47
CA ASP A 364 0.23 -11.60 -3.19
C ASP A 364 0.51 -12.53 -2.02
N SER A 365 -0.28 -13.59 -1.88
CA SER A 365 -0.09 -14.58 -0.81
C SER A 365 1.28 -15.24 -0.89
N PHE A 366 1.81 -15.47 -2.10
CA PHE A 366 3.12 -16.08 -2.30
C PHE A 366 4.28 -15.18 -1.83
N ILE A 367 4.13 -13.86 -1.95
CA ILE A 367 5.08 -12.88 -1.40
C ILE A 367 4.95 -12.80 0.12
N GLU A 368 3.72 -12.82 0.66
CA GLU A 368 3.49 -12.84 2.12
C GLU A 368 4.02 -14.12 2.77
N ASP A 369 3.81 -15.29 2.17
CA ASP A 369 4.34 -16.57 2.65
C ASP A 369 5.87 -16.54 2.73
N TYR A 370 6.53 -15.90 1.75
CA TYR A 370 7.97 -15.68 1.79
C TYR A 370 8.38 -14.77 2.95
N ALA A 371 7.63 -13.69 3.19
CA ALA A 371 7.86 -12.78 4.30
C ALA A 371 7.74 -13.49 5.65
N ASP A 372 6.68 -14.27 5.84
CA ASP A 372 6.40 -15.00 7.07
C ASP A 372 7.45 -16.10 7.33
N MET A 373 7.90 -16.79 6.27
CA MET A 373 8.94 -17.81 6.35
C MET A 373 10.30 -17.23 6.76
N THR A 374 10.63 -16.03 6.27
CA THR A 374 11.96 -15.42 6.46
C THR A 374 12.03 -14.39 7.57
N GLY A 375 10.89 -13.97 8.11
CA GLY A 375 10.79 -12.83 9.03
C GLY A 375 11.13 -11.49 8.37
N ALA A 376 10.98 -11.38 7.05
CA ALA A 376 11.31 -10.16 6.33
C ALA A 376 10.33 -9.03 6.65
N LEU A 377 10.84 -7.80 6.74
CA LEU A 377 10.08 -6.65 7.22
C LEU A 377 9.16 -6.10 6.13
N ARG A 378 7.89 -5.87 6.49
CA ARG A 378 6.85 -5.30 5.62
C ARG A 378 6.42 -3.94 6.14
N TRP A 379 6.69 -2.89 5.37
CA TRP A 379 6.32 -1.52 5.70
C TRP A 379 5.15 -1.05 4.87
N ALA A 380 4.33 -0.14 5.41
CA ALA A 380 3.27 0.55 4.69
C ALA A 380 3.40 2.07 4.85
N LEU A 381 3.00 2.81 3.80
CA LEU A 381 2.93 4.26 3.79
C LEU A 381 1.48 4.74 4.04
N THR A 382 1.29 5.61 5.03
CA THR A 382 0.03 6.33 5.29
C THR A 382 0.28 7.84 5.26
N PRO A 383 -0.55 8.67 4.59
CA PRO A 383 -1.63 8.28 3.68
C PRO A 383 -1.12 7.50 2.47
N VAL A 384 -1.97 6.63 1.92
CA VAL A 384 -1.63 5.85 0.71
C VAL A 384 -1.46 6.78 -0.50
N VAL A 385 -0.60 6.40 -1.44
CA VAL A 385 -0.28 7.22 -2.63
C VAL A 385 -0.91 6.69 -3.91
N MET A 386 -1.73 5.64 -3.80
CA MET A 386 -2.46 5.06 -4.92
C MET A 386 -3.79 4.47 -4.45
N GLN A 387 -4.71 4.24 -5.39
CA GLN A 387 -6.03 3.66 -5.18
C GLN A 387 -6.33 2.64 -6.27
N HIS A 388 -7.04 1.58 -5.88
CA HIS A 388 -7.62 0.62 -6.83
C HIS A 388 -8.87 1.19 -7.50
N VAL A 389 -8.93 1.13 -8.83
CA VAL A 389 -10.06 1.61 -9.65
C VAL A 389 -10.70 0.50 -10.49
N GLY A 390 -10.24 -0.75 -10.35
CA GLY A 390 -10.72 -1.89 -11.11
C GLY A 390 -12.14 -2.33 -10.75
N GLY A 391 -13.11 -2.07 -11.61
CA GLY A 391 -14.49 -2.59 -11.46
C GLY A 391 -14.70 -4.00 -12.03
N GLN A 392 -13.78 -4.46 -12.89
CA GLN A 392 -13.83 -5.78 -13.55
C GLN A 392 -12.64 -6.62 -13.09
N SER A 393 -12.90 -7.79 -12.50
CA SER A 393 -11.84 -8.77 -12.22
C SER A 393 -11.33 -9.38 -13.52
N SER A 394 -10.05 -9.76 -13.58
CA SER A 394 -9.47 -10.59 -14.65
C SER A 394 -10.09 -12.00 -14.74
N HIS A 395 -10.91 -12.39 -13.75
CA HIS A 395 -11.65 -13.64 -13.70
C HIS A 395 -13.02 -13.55 -14.38
N ASN A 396 -13.41 -14.62 -15.08
CA ASN A 396 -14.72 -14.78 -15.74
C ASN A 396 -15.89 -14.38 -14.82
N GLY A 397 -16.49 -13.23 -15.12
CA GLY A 397 -17.73 -12.79 -14.48
C GLY A 397 -17.89 -11.28 -14.54
N ARG A 398 -18.87 -10.82 -15.33
CA ARG A 398 -19.43 -9.46 -15.17
C ARG A 398 -19.98 -9.34 -13.75
N ARG A 399 -19.22 -8.71 -12.85
CA ARG A 399 -19.77 -8.16 -11.61
C ARG A 399 -20.30 -6.77 -11.92
N GLY A 400 -21.56 -6.73 -12.36
CA GLY A 400 -22.32 -5.50 -12.54
C GLY A 400 -22.22 -4.93 -13.96
N ASN A 401 -23.38 -4.60 -14.51
CA ASN A 401 -23.46 -3.64 -15.60
C ASN A 401 -23.32 -2.24 -14.98
N THR A 402 -22.79 -1.31 -15.77
CA THR A 402 -22.67 0.13 -15.48
C THR A 402 -21.49 0.52 -14.58
N PHE A 403 -20.93 1.70 -14.87
CA PHE A 403 -19.89 2.43 -14.13
C PHE A 403 -20.32 2.77 -12.69
N GLU A 404 -20.74 1.78 -11.90
CA GLU A 404 -20.92 1.91 -10.47
C GLU A 404 -19.59 1.54 -9.77
N PRO A 405 -18.99 2.46 -9.00
CA PRO A 405 -17.76 2.24 -8.25
C PRO A 405 -18.05 1.32 -7.07
N THR A 406 -18.18 0.02 -7.33
CA THR A 406 -18.73 -0.88 -6.30
C THR A 406 -17.77 -1.17 -5.16
N ARG A 407 -16.47 -0.84 -5.23
CA ARG A 407 -15.51 -1.04 -4.12
C ARG A 407 -14.32 -0.09 -4.19
N LEU A 408 -14.45 1.13 -3.66
CA LEU A 408 -13.27 1.87 -3.21
C LEU A 408 -12.61 1.11 -2.05
N TRP A 409 -11.28 1.07 -2.03
CA TRP A 409 -10.55 0.29 -1.02
C TRP A 409 -9.90 1.18 0.04
N ASN A 410 -9.45 2.37 -0.35
CA ASN A 410 -8.97 3.36 0.59
C ASN A 410 -9.85 4.61 0.54
N TYR A 411 -10.62 4.88 1.59
CA TYR A 411 -11.55 6.01 1.62
C TYR A 411 -10.81 7.33 1.93
N GLY A 412 -9.71 7.27 2.67
CA GLY A 412 -8.83 8.42 2.89
C GLY A 412 -8.23 8.99 1.61
N PHE A 413 -7.98 8.15 0.59
CA PHE A 413 -7.49 8.60 -0.72
C PHE A 413 -8.47 9.55 -1.41
N GLU A 414 -9.77 9.39 -1.21
CA GLU A 414 -10.79 10.25 -1.82
C GLU A 414 -10.93 11.61 -1.14
N GLU A 415 -10.31 11.80 0.04
CA GLU A 415 -10.35 13.06 0.79
C GLU A 415 -9.22 14.04 0.38
N ASN A 416 -8.37 13.63 -0.56
CA ASN A 416 -7.27 14.43 -1.02
C ASN A 416 -7.73 15.70 -1.75
N ASP A 417 -7.11 16.83 -1.40
CA ASP A 417 -7.30 18.10 -2.08
C ASP A 417 -6.29 18.22 -3.23
N ALA A 418 -6.80 18.28 -4.46
CA ALA A 418 -5.97 18.34 -5.66
C ALA A 418 -5.08 19.59 -5.74
N ALA A 419 -5.57 20.74 -5.29
CA ALA A 419 -4.80 21.99 -5.36
C ALA A 419 -3.66 21.97 -4.34
N LYS A 420 -3.94 21.50 -3.12
CA LYS A 420 -2.93 21.36 -2.07
C LYS A 420 -1.83 20.36 -2.47
N LEU A 421 -2.20 19.25 -3.11
CA LEU A 421 -1.24 18.26 -3.58
C LEU A 421 -0.36 18.77 -4.71
N ALA A 422 -0.94 19.52 -5.66
CA ALA A 422 -0.17 20.15 -6.72
C ALA A 422 0.84 21.19 -6.19
N GLU A 423 0.44 21.99 -5.18
CA GLU A 423 1.35 22.94 -4.52
C GLU A 423 2.50 22.22 -3.79
N GLU A 424 2.18 21.15 -3.05
CA GLU A 424 3.20 20.34 -2.38
C GLU A 424 4.17 19.70 -3.38
N HIS A 425 3.66 19.15 -4.48
CA HIS A 425 4.46 18.52 -5.51
C HIS A 425 5.38 19.55 -6.20
N ALA A 426 4.87 20.74 -6.53
CA ALA A 426 5.68 21.82 -7.10
C ALA A 426 6.83 22.24 -6.17
N HIS A 427 6.58 22.31 -4.86
CA HIS A 427 7.65 22.57 -3.88
C HIS A 427 8.68 21.43 -3.86
N ALA A 428 8.25 20.16 -3.92
CA ALA A 428 9.16 19.02 -3.97
C ALA A 428 10.02 19.00 -5.25
N GLN A 429 9.45 19.37 -6.40
CA GLN A 429 10.18 19.53 -7.66
C GLN A 429 11.25 20.62 -7.57
N TYR A 430 10.91 21.76 -6.97
CA TYR A 430 11.88 22.84 -6.74
C TYR A 430 13.07 22.38 -5.88
N GLN A 431 12.82 21.60 -4.82
CA GLN A 431 13.90 21.05 -3.99
C GLN A 431 14.76 20.04 -4.76
N LEU A 432 14.14 19.18 -5.58
CA LEU A 432 14.88 18.23 -6.41
C LEU A 432 15.86 18.93 -7.36
N ILE A 433 15.40 19.98 -8.06
CA ILE A 433 16.25 20.75 -8.98
C ILE A 433 17.41 21.37 -8.21
N LYS A 434 17.13 21.97 -7.05
CA LYS A 434 18.17 22.58 -6.20
C LYS A 434 19.22 21.56 -5.74
N ASP A 435 18.80 20.36 -5.35
CA ASP A 435 19.70 19.29 -4.92
C ASP A 435 20.58 18.79 -6.08
N LEU A 436 20.01 18.68 -7.29
CA LEU A 436 20.75 18.32 -8.51
C LEU A 436 21.76 19.40 -8.90
N ASP A 437 21.40 20.68 -8.81
CA ASP A 437 22.31 21.79 -9.08
C ASP A 437 23.51 21.76 -8.11
N ILE A 438 23.26 21.52 -6.81
CA ILE A 438 24.34 21.39 -5.82
C ILE A 438 25.27 20.23 -6.18
N GLN A 439 24.73 19.05 -6.54
CA GLN A 439 25.53 17.89 -6.95
C GLN A 439 26.36 18.15 -8.22
N SER A 440 25.90 19.02 -9.13
CA SER A 440 26.66 19.37 -10.33
C SER A 440 27.82 20.35 -10.06
N THR A 441 27.78 21.05 -8.93
CA THR A 441 28.81 22.05 -8.53
C THR A 441 29.91 21.49 -7.62
N VAL A 442 29.71 20.29 -7.08
CA VAL A 442 30.67 19.54 -6.24
C VAL A 442 31.38 18.50 -7.10
#